data_AF-C9Y5C3-F1
#
_entry.id   AF-C9Y5C3-F1
#
_cell.length_a   1.000
_cell.length_b   1.000
_cell.length_c   1.000
_cell.angle_alpha   90.00
_cell.angle_beta   90.00
_cell.angle_gamma   90.00
#
_symmetry.space_group_name_H-M   'P 1'
#
loop_
_entity.id
_entity.type
_entity.pdbx_description
1 polymer ?
#
loop_
_entity_poly.entity_id
_entity_poly.type
_entity_poly.pdbx_seq_one_letter_code
_entity_poly.pdbx_strand_id
1 'polypeptide(L)'
;MMDTDAGPMAIVLVGAMIVACVETVGAGVVNPPGRKMTSLRYVSPLRLEKGDELGHFHLGSTVIVLSGEQRVRWNNAVLEGKTIRYGEALGRATAP
;
A
#
# COMPACT_ATOMS: atom_id res chain seq x y z
N MET A 1 -8.10 -2.44 -1.16
CA MET A 1 -8.59 -1.07 -1.37
C MET A 1 -9.04 -0.53 -0.03
N MET A 2 -8.78 0.74 0.26
CA MET A 2 -9.10 1.38 1.53
C MET A 2 -9.93 2.64 1.26
N ASP A 3 -10.91 2.88 2.12
CA ASP A 3 -11.61 4.15 2.19
C ASP A 3 -10.91 5.01 3.25
N THR A 4 -10.50 6.21 2.86
CA THR A 4 -9.78 7.15 3.74
C THR A 4 -10.49 8.51 3.74
N ASP A 5 -10.15 9.38 4.68
CA ASP A 5 -10.67 10.76 4.70
C ASP A 5 -10.29 11.55 3.45
N ALA A 6 -9.20 11.18 2.78
CA ALA A 6 -8.78 11.74 1.50
C ALA A 6 -9.48 11.07 0.29
N GLY A 7 -10.46 10.20 0.52
CA GLY A 7 -11.13 9.41 -0.52
C GLY A 7 -10.50 8.01 -0.71
N PRO A 8 -10.84 7.33 -1.82
CA PRO A 8 -10.38 5.96 -2.06
C PRO A 8 -8.86 5.90 -2.28
N MET A 9 -8.21 4.92 -1.66
CA MET A 9 -6.79 4.64 -1.81
C MET A 9 -6.56 3.15 -2.13
N ALA A 10 -5.61 2.89 -3.02
CA ALA A 10 -5.12 1.55 -3.29
C ALA A 10 -3.61 1.47 -3.04
N ILE A 11 -3.20 0.44 -2.31
CA ILE A 11 -1.81 0.09 -2.09
C ILE A 11 -1.60 -1.26 -2.74
N VAL A 12 -0.64 -1.34 -3.65
CA VAL A 12 -0.29 -2.55 -4.39
C VAL A 12 1.09 -3.00 -3.93
N LEU A 13 1.16 -4.20 -3.38
CA LEU A 13 2.38 -4.87 -2.97
C LEU A 13 2.78 -5.80 -4.10
N VAL A 14 3.81 -5.42 -4.86
CA VAL A 14 4.28 -6.21 -6.02
C VAL A 14 5.36 -7.15 -5.53
N GLY A 15 5.19 -8.46 -5.65
CA GLY A 15 6.25 -9.43 -5.40
C GLY A 15 7.20 -9.55 -6.59
N ALA A 16 8.51 -9.73 -6.34
CA ALA A 16 9.51 -10.01 -7.36
C ALA A 16 9.94 -11.49 -7.36
N MET A 17 10.75 -11.89 -8.35
CA MET A 17 11.26 -13.26 -8.47
C MET A 17 11.99 -13.64 -7.18
N ILE A 18 11.59 -14.74 -6.53
CA ILE A 18 12.11 -15.27 -5.23
C ILE A 18 11.53 -14.61 -3.96
N VAL A 19 10.83 -13.47 -4.06
CA VAL A 19 10.39 -12.67 -2.89
C VAL A 19 8.89 -12.37 -2.87
N ALA A 20 8.08 -13.28 -3.39
CA ALA A 20 6.63 -13.09 -3.53
C ALA A 20 5.84 -13.19 -2.21
N CYS A 21 6.49 -13.51 -1.09
CA CYS A 21 5.82 -13.63 0.20
C CYS A 21 5.58 -12.24 0.80
N VAL A 22 4.30 -11.89 0.93
CA VAL A 22 3.83 -10.64 1.52
C VAL A 22 2.92 -11.00 2.68
N GLU A 23 3.07 -10.33 3.80
CA GLU A 23 2.14 -10.46 4.93
C GLU A 23 1.38 -9.14 5.10
N THR A 24 0.07 -9.24 5.32
CA THR A 24 -0.77 -8.08 5.62
C THR A 24 -1.52 -8.33 6.92
N VAL A 25 -1.72 -7.29 7.73
CA VAL A 25 -2.39 -7.43 9.04
C VAL A 25 -3.81 -8.00 8.91
N GLY A 26 -4.49 -7.72 7.80
CA GLY A 26 -5.85 -8.20 7.56
C GLY A 26 -5.96 -9.64 7.05
N ALA A 27 -5.00 -10.12 6.25
CA ALA A 27 -5.09 -11.42 5.58
C ALA A 27 -4.01 -12.43 6.02
N GLY A 28 -3.08 -12.02 6.88
CA GLY A 28 -1.89 -12.79 7.23
C GLY A 28 -0.96 -12.96 6.03
N VAL A 29 -0.26 -14.09 5.99
CA VAL A 29 0.67 -14.45 4.91
C VAL A 29 -0.11 -14.70 3.61
N VAL A 30 0.13 -13.83 2.64
CA VAL A 30 -0.36 -13.96 1.26
C VAL A 30 0.76 -14.58 0.44
N ASN A 31 0.70 -15.90 0.30
CA ASN A 31 1.56 -16.67 -0.60
C ASN A 31 0.67 -17.45 -1.59
N PRO A 32 0.34 -16.87 -2.76
CA PRO A 32 -0.61 -17.51 -3.68
C PRO A 32 -0.06 -18.84 -4.19
N PRO A 33 -0.72 -19.99 -3.94
CA PRO A 33 -0.33 -21.25 -4.55
C PRO A 33 -0.70 -21.23 -6.03
N GLY A 34 0.26 -20.89 -6.90
CA GLY A 34 0.08 -20.88 -8.36
C GLY A 34 -0.45 -19.56 -8.94
N ARG A 35 -1.07 -19.61 -10.13
CA ARG A 35 -1.46 -18.43 -10.93
C ARG A 35 -2.96 -18.06 -10.84
N LYS A 36 -3.64 -18.43 -9.75
CA LYS A 36 -5.09 -18.15 -9.60
C LYS A 36 -5.31 -16.78 -8.96
N MET A 37 -6.12 -15.94 -9.61
CA MET A 37 -6.59 -14.69 -9.04
C MET A 37 -7.52 -15.00 -7.86
N THR A 38 -7.25 -14.37 -6.71
CA THR A 38 -8.09 -14.44 -5.51
C THR A 38 -8.54 -13.03 -5.16
N SER A 39 -9.81 -12.88 -4.75
CA SER A 39 -10.35 -11.61 -4.25
C SER A 39 -10.94 -11.85 -2.87
N LEU A 40 -10.52 -11.04 -1.90
CA LEU A 40 -11.04 -11.05 -0.54
C LEU A 40 -11.70 -9.69 -0.27
N ARG A 41 -12.97 -9.73 0.16
CA ARG A 41 -13.69 -8.57 0.68
C ARG A 41 -13.89 -8.78 2.18
N TYR A 42 -13.43 -7.83 2.98
CA TYR A 42 -13.61 -7.88 4.43
C TYR A 42 -15.09 -7.66 4.79
N VAL A 43 -15.68 -8.60 5.53
CA VAL A 43 -17.05 -8.46 6.07
C VAL A 43 -17.05 -7.50 7.25
N SER A 44 -16.07 -7.62 8.14
CA SER A 44 -15.76 -6.64 9.17
C SER A 44 -14.60 -5.77 8.67
N PRO A 45 -14.81 -4.46 8.47
CA PRO A 45 -13.77 -3.60 7.88
C PRO A 45 -12.56 -3.52 8.80
N LEU A 46 -11.38 -3.79 8.23
CA LEU A 46 -10.09 -3.54 8.88
C LEU A 46 -9.94 -2.03 9.07
N ARG A 47 -9.91 -1.57 10.33
CA ARG A 47 -9.64 -0.18 10.68
C ARG A 47 -8.16 -0.05 11.01
N LEU A 48 -7.48 0.86 10.32
CA LEU A 48 -6.08 1.22 10.56
C LEU A 48 -6.04 2.73 10.79
N GLU A 49 -5.32 3.14 11.83
CA GLU A 49 -4.98 4.53 12.07
C GLU A 49 -3.74 4.93 11.25
N LYS A 50 -3.52 6.25 11.13
CA LYS A 50 -2.35 6.76 10.43
C LYS A 50 -1.08 6.34 11.17
N GLY A 51 -0.24 5.55 10.49
CA GLY A 51 1.02 5.05 11.04
C GLY A 51 0.95 3.59 11.48
N ASP A 52 -0.24 3.00 11.49
CA ASP A 52 -0.40 1.57 11.72
C ASP A 52 0.24 0.75 10.60
N GLU A 53 0.71 -0.44 10.96
CA GLU A 53 1.23 -1.38 9.99
C GLU A 53 0.10 -1.92 9.11
N LEU A 54 0.27 -1.83 7.79
CA LEU A 54 -0.61 -2.48 6.81
C LEU A 54 -0.12 -3.89 6.48
N GLY A 55 1.18 -4.06 6.43
CA GLY A 55 1.87 -5.28 6.00
C GLY A 55 3.32 -5.00 5.63
N HIS A 56 4.06 -6.07 5.37
CA HIS A 56 5.47 -6.01 5.04
C HIS A 56 5.87 -7.10 4.04
N PHE A 57 7.01 -6.89 3.40
CA PHE A 57 7.68 -7.90 2.58
C PHE A 57 8.68 -8.66 3.44
N HIS A 58 8.78 -9.97 3.24
CA HIS A 58 9.82 -10.76 3.91
C HIS A 58 11.22 -10.47 3.33
N LEU A 59 11.29 -10.11 2.04
CA LEU A 59 12.50 -9.66 1.37
C LEU A 59 12.12 -8.59 0.34
N GLY A 60 12.85 -7.48 0.33
CA GLY A 60 12.43 -6.20 -0.27
C GLY A 60 11.83 -6.29 -1.68
N SER A 61 10.88 -5.39 -1.98
CA SER A 61 10.17 -5.35 -3.26
C SER A 61 9.63 -3.95 -3.58
N THR A 62 8.53 -3.85 -4.34
CA THR A 62 7.94 -2.59 -4.81
C THR A 62 6.55 -2.36 -4.21
N VAL A 63 6.31 -1.14 -3.72
CA VAL A 63 4.99 -0.64 -3.34
C VAL A 63 4.53 0.39 -4.36
N ILE A 64 3.30 0.26 -4.85
CA ILE A 64 2.65 1.30 -5.66
C ILE A 64 1.50 1.86 -4.83
N VAL A 65 1.53 3.18 -4.61
CA VAL A 65 0.49 3.90 -3.88
C VAL A 65 -0.33 4.71 -4.88
N LEU A 66 -1.63 4.48 -4.88
CA LEU A 66 -2.61 5.16 -5.74
C LEU A 66 -3.62 5.86 -4.86
N SER A 67 -3.85 7.14 -5.12
CA SER A 67 -4.92 7.92 -4.51
C SER A 67 -6.02 8.22 -5.52
N GLY A 68 -7.21 8.54 -5.02
CA GLY A 68 -8.25 9.16 -5.84
C GLY A 68 -7.70 10.38 -6.61
N GLU A 69 -8.30 10.63 -7.78
CA GLU A 69 -7.92 11.76 -8.64
C GLU A 69 -7.99 13.08 -7.86
N GLN A 70 -6.94 13.89 -7.97
CA GLN A 70 -6.81 15.20 -7.30
C GLN A 70 -6.90 15.16 -5.75
N ARG A 71 -6.84 13.98 -5.12
CA ARG A 71 -6.92 13.82 -3.65
C ARG A 71 -5.58 13.95 -2.91
N VAL A 72 -4.46 13.90 -3.63
CA VAL A 72 -3.12 14.03 -3.06
C VAL A 72 -2.31 15.00 -3.89
N ARG A 73 -1.70 15.99 -3.21
CA ARG A 73 -0.62 16.80 -3.77
C ARG A 73 0.70 16.11 -3.44
N TRP A 74 1.30 15.47 -4.43
CA TRP A 74 2.59 14.80 -4.31
C TRP A 74 3.72 15.79 -4.06
N ASN A 75 4.74 15.34 -3.34
CA ASN A 75 5.94 16.13 -3.09
C ASN A 75 6.84 16.09 -4.33
N ASN A 76 7.04 17.25 -4.98
CA ASN A 76 7.89 17.36 -6.17
C ASN A 76 9.36 16.97 -5.94
N ALA A 77 9.79 16.88 -4.68
CA ALA A 77 11.12 16.37 -4.36
C ALA A 77 11.20 14.83 -4.42
N VAL A 78 10.09 14.11 -4.54
CA VAL A 78 10.07 12.65 -4.75
C VAL A 78 10.18 12.39 -6.24
N LEU A 79 11.42 12.26 -6.70
CA LEU A 79 11.78 12.02 -8.09
C LEU A 79 12.28 10.58 -8.27
N GLU A 80 12.38 10.15 -9.52
CA GLU A 80 12.98 8.87 -9.88
C GLU A 80 14.37 8.71 -9.27
N GLY A 81 14.67 7.52 -8.73
CA GLY A 81 15.96 7.20 -8.12
C GLY A 81 16.19 7.82 -6.74
N LYS A 82 15.29 8.66 -6.23
CA LYS A 82 15.44 9.21 -4.88
C LYS A 82 15.21 8.14 -3.81
N THR A 83 16.18 7.99 -2.91
CA THR A 83 16.00 7.24 -1.67
C THR A 83 15.01 7.95 -0.76
N ILE A 84 13.94 7.25 -0.37
CA ILE A 84 12.96 7.69 0.61
C ILE A 84 13.31 7.15 2.00
N ARG A 85 13.02 7.92 3.06
CA ARG A 85 13.20 7.47 4.45
C ARG A 85 11.87 7.12 5.11
N TYR A 86 11.91 6.23 6.09
CA TYR A 86 10.75 5.96 6.94
C TYR A 86 10.29 7.27 7.62
N GLY A 87 8.99 7.54 7.55
CA GLY A 87 8.38 8.78 8.05
C GLY A 87 8.52 9.98 7.11
N GLU A 88 9.24 9.88 5.98
CA GLU A 88 9.31 10.96 5.00
C GLU A 88 7.96 11.13 4.28
N ALA A 89 7.47 12.36 4.22
CA ALA A 89 6.21 12.67 3.55
C ALA A 89 6.37 12.57 2.02
N LEU A 90 5.64 11.64 1.41
CA LEU A 90 5.53 11.50 -0.04
C LEU A 90 4.62 12.56 -0.69
N GLY A 91 3.71 13.13 0.09
CA GLY A 91 2.73 14.10 -0.35
C GLY A 91 1.84 14.56 0.79
N ARG A 92 0.84 15.38 0.47
CA ARG A 92 -0.21 15.80 1.40
C ARG A 92 -1.57 15.53 0.78
N ALA A 93 -2.50 15.01 1.59
CA ALA A 93 -3.90 14.95 1.19
C ALA A 93 -4.39 16.39 0.90
N THR A 94 -5.12 16.55 -0.19
CA THR A 94 -5.87 17.78 -0.43
C THR A 94 -7.11 17.75 0.45
N ALA A 95 -7.47 18.90 1.05
CA ALA A 95 -8.73 19.00 1.77
C ALA A 95 -9.89 18.67 0.82
N PRO A 96 -10.99 18.07 1.32
CA PRO A 96 -12.16 17.77 0.51
C PRO A 96 -12.76 19.02 -0.15
#